data_AF-A0A967RY94-F1
#
_entry.id   AF-A0A967RY94-F1
#
_cell.length_a   1.000
_cell.length_b   1.000
_cell.length_c   1.000
_cell.angle_alpha   90.00
_cell.angle_beta   90.00
_cell.angle_gamma   90.00
#
_symmetry.space_group_name_H-M   'P 1'
#
loop_
_entity.id
_entity.type
_entity.pdbx_description
1 polymer ?
#
loop_
_entity_poly.entity_id
_entity_poly.type
_entity_poly.pdbx_seq_one_letter_code
_entity_poly.pdbx_strand_id
1 'polypeptide(L)' 'NRDAFEEVRPPTVVKTTTMVGTGHLPKFDDDAYHIERDDLWAIPTAEVPLTSIVAGEILEEADLPMRLMA' A
#
# COMPACT_ATOMS: atom_id res chain seq x y z
N ASN A 1 11.82 13.36 12.50
CA ASN A 1 11.66 12.80 11.14
C ASN A 1 10.53 13.42 10.35
N ARG A 2 9.53 14.06 10.97
CA ARG A 2 8.44 14.75 10.24
C ARG A 2 8.93 15.81 9.24
N ASP A 3 10.10 16.39 9.47
CA ASP A 3 10.71 17.36 8.55
C ASP A 3 11.29 16.73 7.27
N ALA A 4 11.38 15.39 7.21
CA ALA A 4 11.97 14.64 6.11
C ALA A 4 11.01 13.64 5.43
N PHE A 5 9.83 13.41 6.03
CA PHE A 5 8.81 12.46 5.57
C PHE A 5 7.43 13.04 5.79
N GLU A 6 6.56 12.85 4.80
CA GLU A 6 5.14 13.10 4.93
C GLU A 6 4.48 11.98 5.75
N GLU A 7 3.71 12.38 6.77
CA GLU A 7 2.99 11.47 7.65
C GLU A 7 1.63 11.11 7.03
N VAL A 8 1.42 9.83 6.75
CA VAL A 8 0.21 9.31 6.12
C VAL A 8 -0.38 8.23 7.01
N ARG A 9 -1.69 8.27 7.24
CA ARG A 9 -2.42 7.15 7.85
C ARG A 9 -3.10 6.33 6.74
N PRO A 10 -2.47 5.25 6.25
CA PRO A 10 -3.05 4.47 5.17
C PRO A 10 -4.25 3.63 5.64
N PRO A 11 -5.11 3.18 4.71
CA PRO A 11 -6.18 2.25 5.03
C PRO A 11 -5.62 0.91 5.51
N THR A 12 -6.24 0.30 6.52
CA THR A 12 -5.84 -1.01 7.07
C THR A 12 -6.31 -2.19 6.20
N VAL A 13 -7.20 -1.94 5.24
CA VAL A 13 -7.69 -2.92 4.28
C VAL A 13 -7.55 -2.40 2.86
N VAL A 14 -7.13 -3.24 1.93
CA VAL A 14 -6.83 -2.88 0.54
C VAL A 14 -7.43 -3.88 -0.45
N LYS A 15 -7.53 -3.49 -1.71
CA LYS A 15 -7.99 -4.37 -2.79
C LYS A 15 -6.94 -5.43 -3.14
N THR A 16 -7.38 -6.53 -3.73
CA THR A 16 -6.51 -7.59 -4.26
C THR A 16 -5.42 -7.04 -5.20
N THR A 17 -5.73 -6.05 -6.03
CA THR A 17 -4.76 -5.42 -6.95
C THR A 17 -3.58 -4.77 -6.21
N THR A 18 -3.82 -4.17 -5.05
CA THR A 18 -2.77 -3.57 -4.20
C THR A 18 -1.86 -4.66 -3.63
N MET A 19 -2.43 -5.74 -3.09
CA MET A 19 -1.66 -6.86 -2.54
C MET A 19 -0.80 -7.58 -3.60
N VAL A 20 -1.31 -7.71 -4.82
CA VAL A 20 -0.55 -8.25 -5.96
C VAL A 20 0.53 -7.28 -6.40
N GLY A 21 0.23 -5.98 -6.50
CA GLY A 21 1.18 -4.95 -6.91
C GLY A 21 2.41 -4.87 -6.00
N THR A 22 2.23 -5.13 -4.70
CA THR A 22 3.32 -5.20 -3.72
C THR A 22 3.92 -6.60 -3.54
N GLY A 23 3.52 -7.58 -4.35
CA GLY A 23 4.08 -8.94 -4.35
C GLY A 23 3.69 -9.81 -3.15
N HIS A 24 2.68 -9.42 -2.37
CA HIS A 24 2.19 -10.22 -1.25
C HIS A 24 1.32 -11.39 -1.74
N LEU A 25 0.49 -11.16 -2.75
CA LEU A 25 -0.27 -12.21 -3.41
C LEU A 25 0.41 -12.63 -4.72
N PRO A 26 0.35 -13.93 -5.08
CA PRO A 26 -0.37 -15.01 -4.39
C PRO A 26 0.44 -15.71 -3.27
N LYS A 27 1.65 -15.26 -2.98
CA LYS A 27 2.60 -16.01 -2.13
C LYS A 27 2.16 -16.19 -0.67
N PHE A 28 1.46 -15.21 -0.12
CA PHE A 28 1.08 -15.16 1.30
C PHE A 28 -0.44 -15.14 1.48
N ASP A 29 -1.21 -15.79 0.60
CA ASP A 29 -2.67 -15.85 0.72
C ASP A 29 -3.14 -16.58 1.99
N ASP A 30 -2.50 -17.71 2.31
CA ASP A 30 -2.77 -18.52 3.49
C ASP A 30 -2.44 -17.79 4.81
N ASP A 31 -1.49 -16.84 4.78
CA ASP A 31 -1.04 -16.07 5.94
C ASP A 31 -1.79 -14.73 6.10
N ALA A 32 -2.53 -14.29 5.07
CA ALA A 32 -3.21 -12.99 5.05
C ALA A 32 -4.70 -13.11 5.41
N TYR A 33 -5.26 -12.05 5.99
CA TYR A 33 -6.68 -12.01 6.30
C TYR A 33 -7.49 -11.46 5.11
N HIS A 34 -8.28 -12.32 4.47
CA HIS A 34 -9.22 -11.95 3.41
C HIS A 34 -10.63 -11.72 3.94
N ILE A 35 -11.22 -10.59 3.56
CA ILE A 35 -12.61 -10.24 3.80
C ILE A 35 -13.37 -10.58 2.51
N GLU A 36 -13.72 -11.85 2.36
CA GLU A 36 -14.24 -12.43 1.11
C GLU A 36 -15.45 -11.68 0.54
N ARG A 37 -16.37 -11.22 1.41
CA ARG A 37 -17.60 -10.55 0.98
C ARG A 37 -17.33 -9.29 0.16
N ASP A 38 -16.27 -8.57 0.51
CA ASP A 38 -15.98 -7.24 -0.04
C ASP A 38 -14.71 -7.26 -0.94
N ASP A 39 -14.09 -8.43 -1.12
CA ASP A 39 -12.79 -8.64 -1.78
C ASP A 39 -11.69 -7.69 -1.29
N LEU A 40 -11.55 -7.61 0.03
CA LEU A 40 -10.54 -6.78 0.70
C LEU A 40 -9.60 -7.60 1.54
N TRP A 41 -8.36 -7.15 1.65
CA TRP A 41 -7.29 -7.82 2.40
C TRP A 41 -6.80 -6.92 3.51
N ALA A 42 -6.66 -7.46 4.72
CA ALA A 42 -5.98 -6.73 5.79
C ALA A 42 -4.48 -6.64 5.48
N ILE A 43 -3.93 -5.44 5.59
CA ILE A 43 -2.52 -5.21 5.28
C ILE A 43 -1.62 -5.85 6.36
N PRO A 44 -0.53 -6.53 5.98
CA PRO A 44 0.47 -7.00 6.94
C PRO A 44 1.42 -5.86 7.40
N THR A 45 1.55 -4.80 6.60
CA THR A 45 2.40 -3.63 6.84
C THR A 45 1.87 -2.42 6.08
N ALA A 46 2.20 -1.20 6.54
CA ALA A 46 1.85 0.04 5.87
C ALA A 46 2.51 0.20 4.48
N GLU A 47 3.59 -0.53 4.21
CA GLU A 47 4.24 -0.54 2.89
C GLU A 47 3.26 -0.88 1.76
N VAL A 48 2.35 -1.82 1.99
CA VAL A 48 1.38 -2.30 0.99
C VAL A 48 0.54 -1.16 0.39
N PRO A 49 -0.20 -0.38 1.20
CA PRO A 49 -0.96 0.76 0.70
C PRO A 49 -0.08 1.95 0.32
N LEU A 50 1.03 2.22 1.02
CA LEU A 50 1.88 3.37 0.73
C LEU A 50 2.56 3.26 -0.64
N THR A 51 3.01 2.07 -1.04
CA THR A 51 3.65 1.85 -2.35
C THR A 51 2.64 1.97 -3.50
N SER A 52 1.37 1.69 -3.22
CA SER A 52 0.30 1.76 -4.21
C SER A 52 -0.47 3.09 -4.20
N ILE A 53 -0.06 4.08 -3.39
CA ILE A 53 -0.81 5.33 -3.22
C ILE A 53 -0.92 6.15 -4.51
N VAL A 54 0.08 6.01 -5.40
CA VAL A 54 0.15 6.64 -6.73
C VAL A 54 0.08 5.59 -7.84
N ALA A 55 -0.52 4.43 -7.58
CA ALA A 55 -0.61 3.34 -8.55
C ALA A 55 -1.43 3.77 -9.78
N GLY A 56 -0.82 3.64 -10.96
CA GLY A 56 -1.43 4.05 -12.23
C GLY A 56 -1.23 5.53 -12.59
N GLU A 57 -0.47 6.27 -11.77
CA GLU A 57 -0.13 7.67 -12.03
C GLU A 57 1.29 7.79 -12.59
N ILE A 58 1.52 8.83 -13.40
CA ILE A 58 2.86 9.25 -13.83
C ILE A 58 3.21 10.47 -12.98
N LEU A 59 4.25 10.34 -12.15
CA LEU A 59 4.71 11.44 -11.29
C LEU A 59 5.51 12.46 -12.09
N GLU A 60 5.38 13.72 -11.70
CA GLU A 60 6.26 14.79 -12.20
C GLU A 60 7.62 14.71 -11.49
N GLU A 61 8.69 15.14 -12.17
CA GLU A 61 10.03 15.14 -11.57
C GLU A 61 10.09 15.98 -10.28
N ALA A 62 9.29 17.05 -10.20
CA ALA A 62 9.21 17.93 -9.04
C ALA A 62 8.63 17.25 -7.79
N ASP A 63 7.88 16.15 -7.94
CA ASP A 63 7.31 15.40 -6.83
C ASP A 63 8.32 14.41 -6.21
N LEU A 64 9.49 14.25 -6.84
CA LEU A 64 10.53 13.32 -6.40
C LEU A 64 11.62 14.04 -5.56
N PRO A 65 12.13 13.39 -4.49
CA PRO A 65 11.73 12.09 -3.98
C PRO A 65 10.49 12.17 -3.08
N MET A 66 9.48 11.32 -3.35
CA MET A 66 8.37 11.11 -2.43
C MET A 66 8.84 10.29 -1.24
N ARG A 67 8.65 10.81 -0.02
CA ARG A 67 9.09 10.17 1.23
C ARG A 67 7.94 10.12 2.21
N LEU A 68 7.41 8.92 2.43
CA LEU A 68 6.24 8.69 3.27
C LEU A 68 6.61 7.94 4.54
N MET A 69 5.90 8.21 5.63
CA MET A 69 5.92 7.44 6.87
C MET A 69 4.49 7.22 7.38
N ALA A 70 4.27 6.10 8.07
CA ALA A 70 3.01 5.73 8.72
C ALA A 70 3.24 5.22 10.13
#